data_AF-A0A7Z0TIH2-F1
#
_entry.id   AF-A0A7Z0TIH2-F1
#
_cell.length_a   1.000
_cell.length_b   1.000
_cell.length_c   1.000
_cell.angle_alpha   90.00
_cell.angle_beta   90.00
_cell.angle_gamma   90.00
#
_symmetry.space_group_name_H-M   'P 1'
#
loop_
_entity.id
_entity.type
_entity.pdbx_description
1 polymer ?
#
loop_
_entity_poly.entity_id
_entity_poly.type
_entity_poly.pdbx_seq_one_letter_code
_entity_poly.pdbx_strand_id
1 'polypeptide(L)' 'AGLHPVLDVLATDTAAVALYERLGWRHLGDAAPRWTDRVVTVRCYAAPS' A
#
# COMPACT_ATOMS: atom_id res chain seq x y z
N ALA A 1 17.66 11.06 8.36
CA ALA A 1 16.52 10.42 7.69
C ALA A 1 16.91 8.99 7.39
N GLY A 2 16.15 8.01 7.88
CA GLY A 2 16.40 6.59 7.67
C GLY A 2 15.43 6.01 6.64
N LEU A 3 15.60 4.73 6.30
CA LEU A 3 14.59 4.00 5.55
C LEU A 3 13.37 3.76 6.45
N HIS A 4 12.17 3.96 5.90
CA HIS A 4 10.91 3.69 6.59
C HIS A 4 10.27 2.41 6.01
N PRO A 5 9.57 1.61 6.83
CA PRO A 5 8.81 0.48 6.32
C PRO A 5 7.78 0.88 5.26
N VAL A 6 7.59 0.02 4.27
CA VAL A 6 6.58 0.16 3.21
C VAL A 6 5.69 -1.08 3.14
N LEU A 7 4.51 -0.88 2.58
CA LEU A 7 3.45 -1.88 2.47
C LEU A 7 2.71 -1.68 1.14
N ASP A 8 2.43 -2.77 0.45
CA ASP A 8 1.51 -2.82 -0.69
C ASP A 8 0.16 -3.42 -0.26
N VAL A 9 -0.93 -2.69 -0.47
CA VAL A 9 -2.30 -3.13 -0.14
C VAL A 9 -3.07 -3.33 -1.43
N LEU A 10 -3.80 -4.44 -1.58
CA LEU A 10 -4.72 -4.61 -2.72
C LEU A 10 -5.68 -3.43 -2.81
N ALA A 11 -5.78 -2.79 -3.97
CA ALA A 11 -6.66 -1.63 -4.17
C ALA A 11 -8.15 -1.97 -3.95
N THR A 12 -8.52 -3.25 -4.09
CA THR A 12 -9.87 -3.77 -3.82
C THR A 12 -10.16 -4.00 -2.35
N ASP A 13 -9.14 -4.06 -1.48
CA ASP A 13 -9.31 -4.23 -0.04
C ASP A 13 -9.59 -2.88 0.64
N THR A 14 -10.82 -2.40 0.48
CA THR A 14 -11.26 -1.09 0.98
C THR A 14 -11.13 -0.94 2.49
N ALA A 15 -11.27 -2.04 3.25
CA ALA A 15 -11.14 -2.02 4.71
C ALA A 15 -9.68 -1.80 5.13
N ALA A 16 -8.74 -2.51 4.50
CA ALA A 16 -7.32 -2.33 4.74
C ALA A 16 -6.85 -0.93 4.32
N VAL A 17 -7.23 -0.46 3.12
CA VAL A 17 -6.95 0.91 2.65
C VAL A 17 -7.37 1.95 3.68
N ALA A 18 -8.62 1.88 4.13
CA ALA A 18 -9.14 2.83 5.11
C ALA A 18 -8.45 2.71 6.48
N LEU A 19 -8.03 1.51 6.88
CA LEU A 19 -7.26 1.30 8.11
C LEU A 19 -5.91 2.02 8.06
N TYR A 20 -5.13 1.80 7.01
CA TYR A 20 -3.78 2.37 6.91
C TYR A 20 -3.82 3.90 6.76
N GLU A 21 -4.77 4.43 6.00
CA GLU A 21 -4.97 5.88 5.89
C GLU A 21 -5.33 6.50 7.26
N ARG A 22 -6.20 5.86 8.06
CA ARG A 22 -6.52 6.31 9.44
C ARG A 22 -5.34 6.21 10.40
N LEU A 23 -4.47 5.21 10.23
CA LEU A 23 -3.25 5.05 11.02
C LEU A 23 -2.12 6.01 10.60
N GLY A 24 -2.38 6.91 9.65
CA GLY A 24 -1.43 7.92 9.20
C GLY A 24 -0.39 7.42 8.21
N TRP A 25 -0.58 6.24 7.62
CA TRP A 25 0.28 5.78 6.54
C TRP A 25 0.12 6.68 5.33
N ARG A 26 1.23 7.03 4.68
CA ARG A 26 1.26 7.94 3.55
C ARG A 26 1.21 7.16 2.24
N HIS A 27 0.19 7.43 1.42
CA HIS A 27 0.09 6.88 0.06
C HIS A 27 1.27 7.40 -0.79
N LEU A 28 1.97 6.49 -1.44
CA LEU A 28 3.14 6.78 -2.28
C LEU A 28 2.81 6.70 -3.77
N GLY A 29 1.71 6.01 -4.13
CA GLY A 29 1.31 5.73 -5.49
C GLY A 29 0.67 4.35 -5.61
N ASP A 30 0.26 4.00 -6.82
CA ASP A 30 -0.33 2.70 -7.14
C ASP A 30 0.58 1.94 -8.09
N ALA A 31 0.58 0.62 -7.98
CA ALA A 31 1.35 -0.27 -8.84
C ALA A 31 0.47 -1.41 -9.36
N ALA A 32 0.86 -1.99 -10.50
CA ALA A 32 0.20 -3.14 -11.10
C ALA A 32 1.14 -4.35 -11.21
N PRO A 33 1.67 -4.89 -10.10
CA PRO A 33 2.58 -6.03 -10.15
C PRO A 33 1.89 -7.29 -10.68
N ARG A 34 2.67 -8.14 -11.34
CA ARG A 34 2.27 -9.53 -11.61
C ARG A 34 2.57 -10.38 -10.37
N TRP A 35 1.52 -10.86 -9.70
CA TRP A 35 1.61 -11.87 -8.66
C TRP A 35 1.32 -13.22 -9.27
N THR A 36 2.31 -14.10 -9.32
CA THR A 36 2.23 -15.45 -9.91
C THR A 36 1.51 -15.42 -11.28
N ASP A 37 0.22 -15.73 -11.30
CA ASP A 37 -0.62 -15.90 -12.48
C ASP A 37 -1.47 -14.67 -12.86
N ARG A 38 -1.49 -13.61 -12.03
CA ARG A 38 -2.39 -12.46 -12.21
C ARG A 38 -1.70 -11.13 -12.02
N VAL A 39 -2.15 -10.12 -12.76
CA VAL A 39 -1.83 -8.71 -12.47
C VAL A 39 -2.83 -8.23 -11.42
N VAL A 40 -2.34 -7.58 -10.37
CA VAL A 40 -3.18 -6.96 -9.34
C VAL A 40 -2.85 -5.49 -9.23
N THR A 41 -3.83 -4.65 -8.89
CA THR A 41 -3.57 -3.27 -8.52
C THR A 41 -3.37 -3.19 -7.02
N VAL A 42 -2.24 -2.60 -6.61
CA VAL A 42 -1.92 -2.33 -5.21
C VAL A 42 -1.70 -0.84 -5.00
N ARG A 43 -2.02 -0.37 -3.80
CA ARG A 43 -1.69 0.95 -3.29
C ARG A 43 -0.47 0.82 -2.37
N CYS A 44 0.59 1.56 -2.66
CA CYS A 44 1.84 1.53 -1.93
C CYS A 44 1.80 2.58 -0.81
N TYR A 45 2.19 2.23 0.41
CA TYR A 45 2.20 3.14 1.56
C TYR A 45 3.53 3.12 2.29
N ALA A 46 3.92 4.27 2.86
CA ALA A 46 4.98 4.38 3.85
C ALA A 46 4.40 4.52 5.27
N ALA A 47 5.04 3.86 6.24
CA ALA A 47 4.70 4.02 7.65
C ALA A 47 4.97 5.46 8.12
N PRO A 48 4.24 5.94 9.15
CA PRO A 48 4.59 7.18 9.85
C PRO A 48 6.04 7.15 10.36
N SER A 49 6.67 8.33 10.39
CA SER A 49 8.03 8.53 10.90
C SER A 49 8.10 8.52 12.42
#